data_AF-A0AAV7L2K8-F1
#
_entry.id   AF-A0AAV7L2K8-F1
#
_cell.length_a   1.000
_cell.length_b   1.000
_cell.length_c   1.000
_cell.angle_alpha   90.00
_cell.angle_beta   90.00
_cell.angle_gamma   90.00
#
_symmetry.space_group_name_H-M   'P 1'
#
loop_
_entity.id
_entity.type
_entity.pdbx_description
1 polymer ?
#
loop_
_entity_poly.entity_id
_entity_poly.type
_entity_poly.pdbx_seq_one_letter_code
_entity_poly.pdbx_strand_id
1 'polypeptide(L)'
;MEAPVVQCTSDACWVMEAPVVQCASDACWVMEAPVVECASDACWVMEAPVVQCTSDACWVMEVPVVQCTSDACWVMEVPVVQCTSDACWVMEAPGVECTPDACWVMEAPVVECTPDACWVMEAPVVECTSDACWVMEAPVVQCTSDACWVMEAPVVQCRSDAFWVMEAPVVQCTSDACWVMEAPGVQCTSDACWVMEAPAV
;
A
#
# COMPACT_ATOMS: atom_id res chain seq x y z
N MET A 1 -8.66 -37.07 6.30
CA MET A 1 -8.21 -36.77 7.67
C MET A 1 -8.50 -35.30 7.86
N GLU A 2 -9.45 -34.95 8.72
CA GLU A 2 -9.65 -33.55 9.08
C GLU A 2 -8.40 -33.09 9.83
N ALA A 3 -7.77 -32.01 9.38
CA ALA A 3 -6.66 -31.42 10.12
C ALA A 3 -7.21 -30.91 11.48
N PRO A 4 -6.47 -31.08 12.60
CA PRO A 4 -6.96 -30.63 13.89
C PRO A 4 -7.17 -29.11 13.90
N VAL A 5 -8.41 -28.67 14.16
CA VAL A 5 -8.77 -27.25 14.21
C VAL A 5 -8.67 -26.75 15.65
N VAL A 6 -7.99 -25.63 15.88
CA VAL A 6 -8.03 -24.90 17.15
C VAL A 6 -9.13 -23.85 17.07
N GLN A 7 -10.14 -23.97 17.93
CA GLN A 7 -11.21 -22.99 18.05
C GLN A 7 -11.03 -22.16 19.31
N CYS A 8 -10.94 -20.84 19.14
CA CYS A 8 -10.76 -19.87 20.20
C CYS A 8 -11.98 -18.95 20.30
N THR A 9 -12.60 -18.89 21.49
CA THR A 9 -13.77 -18.05 21.79
C THR A 9 -13.63 -17.26 23.10
N SER A 10 -12.40 -17.20 23.63
CA SER A 10 -12.05 -16.51 24.88
C SER A 10 -11.55 -15.10 24.61
N ASP A 11 -11.54 -14.23 25.63
CA ASP A 11 -11.03 -12.84 25.55
C ASP A 11 -9.63 -12.75 24.91
N ALA A 12 -8.74 -13.69 25.24
CA ALA A 12 -7.45 -13.83 24.59
C ALA A 12 -7.18 -15.28 24.19
N CYS A 13 -6.59 -15.47 23.00
CA CYS A 13 -6.16 -16.75 22.48
C CYS A 13 -4.69 -16.69 22.06
N TRP A 14 -3.93 -17.69 22.47
CA TRP A 14 -2.52 -17.85 22.14
C TRP A 14 -2.32 -19.24 21.54
N VAL A 15 -1.95 -19.30 20.27
CA VAL A 15 -1.69 -20.54 19.54
C VAL A 15 -0.23 -20.56 19.13
N MET A 16 0.51 -21.56 19.61
CA MET A 16 1.91 -21.76 19.21
C MET A 16 1.99 -22.43 17.84
N GLU A 17 1.35 -23.59 17.67
CA GLU A 17 1.33 -24.32 16.40
C GLU A 17 -0.03 -24.99 16.23
N ALA A 18 -0.67 -24.77 15.08
CA ALA A 18 -1.87 -25.49 14.70
C ALA A 18 -2.02 -25.53 13.17
N PRO A 19 -2.56 -26.61 12.59
CA PRO A 19 -2.74 -26.64 11.14
C PRO A 19 -3.87 -25.71 10.67
N VAL A 20 -4.88 -25.45 11.51
CA VAL A 20 -5.95 -24.47 11.27
C VAL A 20 -6.32 -23.79 12.59
N VAL A 21 -6.40 -22.46 12.57
CA VAL A 21 -6.88 -21.65 13.70
C VAL A 21 -8.15 -20.89 13.30
N GLN A 22 -9.19 -21.02 14.11
CA GLN A 22 -10.41 -20.22 14.03
C GLN A 22 -10.55 -19.41 15.32
N CYS A 23 -10.41 -18.09 15.22
CA CYS A 23 -10.45 -17.15 16.35
C CYS A 23 -11.68 -16.25 16.28
N ALA A 24 -12.48 -16.25 17.36
CA ALA A 24 -13.55 -15.30 17.63
C ALA A 24 -13.38 -14.75 19.05
N SER A 25 -12.44 -13.80 19.22
CA SER A 25 -11.89 -13.35 20.51
C SER A 25 -11.56 -11.87 20.47
N ASP A 26 -11.38 -11.20 21.60
CA ASP A 26 -10.89 -9.80 21.59
C ASP A 26 -9.45 -9.74 21.05
N ALA A 27 -8.58 -10.67 21.46
CA ALA A 27 -7.20 -10.76 20.97
C ALA A 27 -6.80 -12.19 20.58
N CYS A 28 -6.34 -12.38 19.34
CA CYS A 28 -5.80 -13.66 18.84
C CYS A 28 -4.34 -13.51 18.45
N TRP A 29 -3.49 -14.37 19.00
CA TRP A 29 -2.06 -14.46 18.72
C TRP A 29 -1.72 -15.85 18.18
N VAL A 30 -1.24 -15.91 16.95
CA VAL A 30 -0.84 -17.14 16.27
C VAL A 30 0.62 -17.04 15.87
N MET A 31 1.44 -17.94 16.38
CA MET A 31 2.83 -18.05 15.96
C MET A 31 2.92 -18.75 14.60
N GLU A 32 2.48 -20.01 14.48
CA GLU A 32 2.54 -20.75 13.22
C GLU A 32 1.21 -21.44 12.92
N ALA A 33 0.61 -21.13 11.78
CA ALA A 33 -0.51 -21.89 11.24
C ALA A 33 -0.64 -21.79 9.71
N PRO A 34 -0.76 -22.92 8.98
CA PRO A 34 -1.10 -22.94 7.56
C PRO A 34 -2.29 -22.05 7.17
N VAL A 35 -3.33 -22.04 8.01
CA VAL A 35 -4.57 -21.28 7.78
C VAL A 35 -5.02 -20.63 9.08
N VAL A 36 -5.25 -19.32 9.03
CA VAL A 36 -5.85 -18.53 10.12
C VAL A 36 -7.12 -17.85 9.62
N GLU A 37 -8.24 -18.13 10.28
CA GLU A 37 -9.50 -17.41 10.13
C GLU A 37 -9.76 -16.62 11.43
N CYS A 38 -9.77 -15.29 11.35
CA CYS A 38 -9.91 -14.44 12.54
C CYS A 38 -11.07 -13.45 12.42
N ALA A 39 -11.94 -13.45 13.42
CA ALA A 39 -12.96 -12.45 13.68
C ALA A 39 -12.72 -11.87 15.08
N SER A 40 -11.83 -10.88 15.20
CA SER A 40 -11.35 -10.35 16.48
C SER A 40 -11.14 -8.84 16.46
N ASP A 41 -11.08 -8.19 17.63
CA ASP A 41 -10.68 -6.78 17.68
C ASP A 41 -9.20 -6.63 17.27
N ALA A 42 -8.34 -7.53 17.76
CA ALA A 42 -6.93 -7.60 17.38
C ALA A 42 -6.50 -9.00 16.93
N CYS A 43 -5.84 -9.10 15.78
CA CYS A 43 -5.26 -10.34 15.26
C CYS A 43 -3.77 -10.16 14.97
N TRP A 44 -2.94 -11.05 15.53
CA TRP A 44 -1.50 -11.09 15.34
C TRP A 44 -1.09 -12.46 14.80
N VAL A 45 -0.52 -12.49 13.61
CA VAL A 45 -0.06 -13.72 12.95
C VAL A 45 1.40 -13.54 12.55
N MET A 46 2.26 -14.41 13.07
CA MET A 46 3.69 -14.38 12.73
C MET A 46 3.93 -15.07 11.39
N GLU A 47 3.57 -16.36 11.27
CA GLU A 47 3.76 -17.14 10.06
C GLU A 47 2.49 -17.90 9.66
N ALA A 48 1.96 -17.59 8.47
CA ALA A 48 0.82 -18.31 7.93
C ALA A 48 0.74 -18.27 6.40
N PRO A 49 0.67 -19.40 5.70
CA PRO A 49 0.39 -19.44 4.27
C PRO A 49 -0.85 -18.64 3.82
N VAL A 50 -1.91 -18.64 4.62
CA VAL A 50 -3.17 -17.96 4.32
C VAL A 50 -3.76 -17.34 5.58
N VAL A 51 -4.05 -16.04 5.51
CA VAL A 51 -4.75 -15.30 6.57
C VAL A 51 -6.02 -14.68 6.01
N GLN A 52 -7.16 -15.00 6.63
CA GLN A 52 -8.44 -14.33 6.42
C GLN A 52 -8.86 -13.65 7.72
N CYS A 53 -8.85 -12.32 7.73
CA CYS A 53 -9.17 -11.54 8.93
C CYS A 53 -10.27 -10.52 8.69
N THR A 54 -11.25 -10.52 9.60
CA THR A 54 -12.22 -9.45 9.81
C THR A 54 -11.99 -8.88 11.21
N SER A 55 -11.33 -7.73 11.32
CA SER A 55 -10.85 -7.23 12.63
C SER A 55 -10.68 -5.73 12.66
N ASP A 56 -10.69 -5.09 13.83
CA ASP A 56 -10.33 -3.66 13.92
C ASP A 56 -8.84 -3.48 13.57
N ALA A 57 -7.96 -4.35 14.08
CA ALA A 57 -6.52 -4.33 13.81
C ALA A 57 -5.96 -5.71 13.44
N CYS A 58 -5.33 -5.81 12.27
CA CYS A 58 -4.63 -7.01 11.82
C CYS A 58 -3.13 -6.76 11.62
N TRP A 59 -2.29 -7.60 12.22
CA TRP A 59 -0.83 -7.57 12.13
C TRP A 59 -0.33 -8.90 11.60
N VAL A 60 0.38 -8.85 10.47
CA VAL A 60 0.85 -10.03 9.75
C VAL A 60 2.32 -9.86 9.39
N MET A 61 3.17 -10.79 9.81
CA MET A 61 4.61 -10.69 9.54
C MET A 61 5.01 -11.37 8.23
N GLU A 62 4.85 -12.69 8.12
CA GLU A 62 5.33 -13.49 6.97
C GLU A 62 4.20 -14.38 6.42
N VAL A 63 3.59 -13.95 5.32
CA VAL A 63 2.43 -14.66 4.74
C VAL A 63 2.44 -14.57 3.22
N PRO A 64 2.19 -15.65 2.46
CA PRO A 64 2.03 -15.60 1.00
C PRO A 64 0.83 -14.77 0.52
N VAL A 65 -0.30 -14.86 1.20
CA VAL A 65 -1.57 -14.25 0.80
C VAL A 65 -2.35 -13.76 2.02
N VAL A 66 -2.63 -12.46 2.04
CA VAL A 66 -3.46 -11.81 3.07
C VAL A 66 -4.75 -11.30 2.45
N GLN A 67 -5.89 -11.70 3.01
CA GLN A 67 -7.21 -11.12 2.74
C GLN A 67 -7.74 -10.52 4.03
N CYS A 68 -7.74 -9.18 4.10
CA CYS A 68 -8.16 -8.45 5.29
C CYS A 68 -9.28 -7.47 4.98
N THR A 69 -10.32 -7.51 5.83
CA THR A 69 -11.30 -6.43 5.98
C THR A 69 -11.14 -5.88 7.40
N SER A 70 -10.48 -4.73 7.53
CA SER A 70 -10.14 -4.17 8.84
C SER A 70 -10.12 -2.65 8.86
N ASP A 71 -10.16 -2.02 10.03
CA ASP A 71 -9.92 -0.57 10.13
C ASP A 71 -8.42 -0.30 9.88
N ALA A 72 -7.54 -1.14 10.44
CA ALA A 72 -6.09 -1.07 10.21
C ALA A 72 -5.50 -2.44 9.84
N CYS A 73 -4.67 -2.48 8.80
CA CYS A 73 -3.89 -3.66 8.41
C CYS A 73 -2.41 -3.32 8.32
N TRP A 74 -1.56 -4.12 8.99
CA TRP A 74 -0.11 -3.99 8.99
C TRP A 74 0.53 -5.28 8.47
N VAL A 75 1.32 -5.15 7.41
CA VAL A 75 1.90 -6.26 6.68
C VAL A 75 3.39 -6.01 6.47
N MET A 76 4.25 -6.94 6.93
CA MET A 76 5.70 -6.78 6.79
C MET A 76 6.24 -7.39 5.48
N GLU A 77 6.11 -8.70 5.27
CA GLU A 77 6.65 -9.38 4.08
C GLU A 77 5.59 -10.31 3.46
N VAL A 78 4.96 -9.86 2.37
CA VAL A 78 3.88 -10.64 1.72
C VAL A 78 3.93 -10.54 0.19
N PRO A 79 3.92 -11.67 -0.55
CA PRO A 79 3.85 -11.73 -2.01
C PRO A 79 2.69 -10.95 -2.63
N VAL A 80 1.49 -11.05 -2.05
CA VAL A 80 0.27 -10.42 -2.57
C VAL A 80 -0.62 -9.98 -1.41
N VAL A 81 -0.91 -8.68 -1.36
CA VAL A 81 -1.83 -8.08 -0.39
C VAL A 81 -3.11 -7.66 -1.10
N GLN A 82 -4.25 -8.17 -0.63
CA GLN A 82 -5.59 -7.70 -1.01
C GLN A 82 -6.32 -7.19 0.23
N CYS A 83 -6.38 -5.87 0.39
CA CYS A 83 -6.98 -5.21 1.55
C CYS A 83 -8.12 -4.28 1.15
N THR A 84 -9.22 -4.42 1.90
CA THR A 84 -10.33 -3.45 1.97
C THR A 84 -10.34 -2.91 3.40
N SER A 85 -9.57 -1.86 3.68
CA SER A 85 -9.40 -1.30 5.02
C SER A 85 -9.45 0.23 5.06
N ASP A 86 -9.67 0.87 6.20
CA ASP A 86 -9.53 2.33 6.27
C ASP A 86 -8.05 2.73 6.14
N ALA A 87 -7.15 1.95 6.75
CA ALA A 87 -5.71 2.12 6.62
C ALA A 87 -4.97 0.80 6.32
N CYS A 88 -4.02 0.84 5.38
CA CYS A 88 -3.14 -0.29 5.06
C CYS A 88 -1.68 0.16 5.06
N TRP A 89 -0.83 -0.59 5.77
CA TRP A 89 0.62 -0.38 5.87
C TRP A 89 1.36 -1.62 5.39
N VAL A 90 2.16 -1.48 4.34
CA VAL A 90 2.94 -2.56 3.71
C VAL A 90 4.41 -2.17 3.74
N MET A 91 5.27 -3.00 4.35
CA MET A 91 6.71 -2.77 4.32
C MET A 91 7.35 -3.30 3.03
N GLU A 92 7.17 -4.58 2.71
CA GLU A 92 7.71 -5.21 1.50
C GLU A 92 6.67 -6.13 0.84
N ALA A 93 6.34 -5.87 -0.43
CA ALA A 93 5.48 -6.76 -1.21
C ALA A 93 5.80 -6.71 -2.71
N PRO A 94 5.94 -7.85 -3.42
CA PRO A 94 6.12 -7.88 -4.87
C PRO A 94 4.90 -7.41 -5.68
N GLY A 95 3.77 -7.13 -5.04
CA GLY A 95 2.62 -6.46 -5.64
C GLY A 95 1.60 -6.06 -4.59
N VAL A 96 1.11 -4.82 -4.67
CA VAL A 96 0.09 -4.27 -3.78
C VAL A 96 -1.13 -3.88 -4.61
N GLU A 97 -2.26 -4.56 -4.38
CA GLU A 97 -3.58 -4.22 -4.90
C GLU A 97 -4.46 -3.77 -3.72
N CYS A 98 -4.72 -2.48 -3.60
CA CYS A 98 -5.37 -1.92 -2.41
C CYS A 98 -6.48 -0.92 -2.76
N THR A 99 -7.60 -1.05 -2.05
CA THR A 99 -8.76 -0.13 -2.06
C THR A 99 -9.06 0.51 -0.68
N PRO A 100 -8.06 0.95 0.11
CA PRO A 100 -8.33 1.57 1.41
C PRO A 100 -8.59 3.07 1.33
N ASP A 101 -9.05 3.72 2.41
CA ASP A 101 -9.03 5.19 2.47
C ASP A 101 -7.58 5.71 2.47
N ALA A 102 -6.65 5.03 3.16
CA ALA A 102 -5.23 5.36 3.17
C ALA A 102 -4.33 4.12 2.98
N CYS A 103 -3.36 4.22 2.06
CA CYS A 103 -2.36 3.19 1.80
C CYS A 103 -0.93 3.74 1.97
N TRP A 104 -0.09 3.01 2.70
CA TRP A 104 1.32 3.31 2.93
C TRP A 104 2.16 2.11 2.50
N VAL A 105 3.04 2.32 1.52
CA VAL A 105 3.94 1.29 0.98
C VAL A 105 5.38 1.76 1.13
N MET A 106 6.22 0.98 1.81
CA MET A 106 7.65 1.29 1.87
C MET A 106 8.39 0.79 0.62
N GLU A 107 8.32 -0.50 0.31
CA GLU A 107 8.97 -1.07 -0.88
C GLU A 107 8.04 -2.03 -1.62
N ALA A 108 7.79 -1.77 -2.90
CA ALA A 108 7.09 -2.70 -3.78
C ALA A 108 7.54 -2.53 -5.24
N PRO A 109 7.75 -3.60 -6.02
CA PRO A 109 8.15 -3.51 -7.41
C PRO A 109 7.05 -2.89 -8.29
N VAL A 110 5.78 -3.12 -7.93
CA VAL A 110 4.59 -2.55 -8.59
C VAL A 110 3.55 -2.20 -7.55
N VAL A 111 3.03 -0.98 -7.61
CA VAL A 111 1.93 -0.49 -6.77
C VAL A 111 0.75 -0.14 -7.66
N GLU A 112 -0.37 -0.86 -7.51
CA GLU A 112 -1.65 -0.57 -8.16
C GLU A 112 -2.68 -0.21 -7.07
N CYS A 113 -2.96 1.08 -6.92
CA CYS A 113 -3.73 1.58 -5.78
C CYS A 113 -4.89 2.48 -6.21
N THR A 114 -6.07 2.25 -5.62
CA THR A 114 -7.24 3.12 -5.74
C THR A 114 -7.79 3.72 -4.43
N PRO A 115 -6.94 4.27 -3.54
CA PRO A 115 -7.38 4.84 -2.26
C PRO A 115 -7.78 6.32 -2.35
N ASP A 116 -8.29 6.90 -1.26
CA ASP A 116 -8.36 8.37 -1.13
C ASP A 116 -6.93 8.94 -1.01
N ALA A 117 -6.03 8.29 -0.25
CA ALA A 117 -4.63 8.70 -0.10
C ALA A 117 -3.65 7.53 -0.28
N CYS A 118 -2.66 7.70 -1.15
CA CYS A 118 -1.57 6.74 -1.37
C CYS A 118 -0.20 7.37 -1.07
N TRP A 119 0.61 6.68 -0.27
CA TRP A 119 1.99 7.06 0.07
C TRP A 119 2.94 5.91 -0.29
N VAL A 120 3.90 6.18 -1.17
CA VAL A 120 4.89 5.22 -1.64
C VAL A 120 6.28 5.78 -1.37
N MET A 121 7.11 5.05 -0.63
CA MET A 121 8.51 5.43 -0.43
C MET A 121 9.35 5.02 -1.63
N GLU A 122 9.42 3.73 -1.96
CA GLU A 122 10.23 3.23 -3.07
C GLU A 122 9.45 2.22 -3.91
N ALA A 123 9.31 2.50 -5.21
CA ALA A 123 8.74 1.54 -6.15
C ALA A 123 9.28 1.74 -7.58
N PRO A 124 9.77 0.70 -8.26
CA PRO A 124 10.11 0.70 -9.68
C PRO A 124 9.00 1.30 -10.58
N VAL A 125 7.75 0.94 -10.31
CA VAL A 125 6.58 1.41 -11.06
C VAL A 125 5.42 1.72 -10.11
N VAL A 126 4.88 2.93 -10.20
CA VAL A 126 3.67 3.34 -9.48
C VAL A 126 2.56 3.62 -10.49
N GLU A 127 1.44 2.90 -10.37
CA GLU A 127 0.20 3.17 -11.09
C GLU A 127 -0.92 3.47 -10.08
N CYS A 128 -1.31 4.75 -9.96
CA CYS A 128 -2.25 5.17 -8.91
C CYS A 128 -3.46 5.92 -9.48
N THR A 129 -4.64 5.60 -8.97
CA THR A 129 -5.87 6.37 -9.20
C THR A 129 -6.49 6.76 -7.85
N SER A 130 -6.19 7.94 -7.33
CA SER A 130 -6.55 8.34 -5.95
C SER A 130 -6.94 9.81 -5.85
N ASP A 131 -7.46 10.28 -4.71
CA ASP A 131 -7.60 11.73 -4.49
C ASP A 131 -6.21 12.37 -4.27
N ALA A 132 -5.35 11.72 -3.47
CA ALA A 132 -3.98 12.15 -3.22
C ALA A 132 -2.97 11.00 -3.45
N CYS A 133 -1.89 11.29 -4.16
CA CYS A 133 -0.77 10.37 -4.36
C CYS A 133 0.55 11.05 -4.01
N TRP A 134 1.35 10.40 -3.16
CA TRP A 134 2.67 10.85 -2.73
C TRP A 134 3.70 9.76 -3.02
N VAL A 135 4.71 10.09 -3.83
CA VAL A 135 5.78 9.17 -4.22
C VAL A 135 7.12 9.82 -3.89
N MET A 136 7.94 9.14 -3.09
CA MET A 136 9.29 9.61 -2.80
C MET A 136 10.24 9.24 -3.95
N GLU A 137 10.41 7.95 -4.25
CA GLU A 137 11.32 7.51 -5.30
C GLU A 137 10.67 6.45 -6.20
N ALA A 138 10.60 6.74 -7.50
CA ALA A 138 10.12 5.77 -8.47
C ALA A 138 10.70 6.02 -9.88
N PRO A 139 11.34 5.02 -10.54
CA PRO A 139 11.73 5.09 -11.94
C PRO A 139 10.61 5.56 -12.88
N VAL A 140 9.39 5.07 -12.69
CA VAL A 140 8.22 5.40 -13.50
C VAL A 140 7.00 5.66 -12.61
N VAL A 141 6.39 6.83 -12.79
CA VAL A 141 5.14 7.22 -12.12
C VAL A 141 4.06 7.46 -13.15
N GLN A 142 2.93 6.75 -13.01
CA GLN A 142 1.69 6.97 -13.77
C GLN A 142 0.55 7.23 -12.78
N CYS A 143 0.01 8.45 -12.74
CA CYS A 143 -1.04 8.79 -11.79
C CYS A 143 -2.23 9.49 -12.45
N THR A 144 -3.43 9.16 -11.97
CA THR A 144 -4.67 9.91 -12.21
C THR A 144 -5.24 10.32 -10.85
N SER A 145 -5.10 11.57 -10.43
CA SER A 145 -5.52 11.98 -9.08
C SER A 145 -5.97 13.42 -8.97
N ASP A 146 -6.58 13.85 -7.86
CA ASP A 146 -6.82 15.29 -7.65
C ASP A 146 -5.49 15.99 -7.32
N ALA A 147 -4.65 15.36 -6.49
CA ALA A 147 -3.31 15.83 -6.15
C ALA A 147 -2.26 14.73 -6.34
N CYS A 148 -1.15 15.06 -7.00
CA CYS A 148 0.00 14.16 -7.14
C CYS A 148 1.29 14.89 -6.78
N TRP A 149 2.09 14.25 -5.92
CA TRP A 149 3.37 14.75 -5.42
C TRP A 149 4.45 13.69 -5.66
N VAL A 150 5.49 14.06 -6.39
CA VAL A 150 6.61 13.18 -6.70
C VAL A 150 7.91 13.89 -6.31
N MET A 151 8.72 13.26 -5.47
CA MET A 151 10.05 13.80 -5.14
C MET A 151 11.04 13.47 -6.26
N GLU A 152 11.29 12.20 -6.55
CA GLU A 152 12.27 11.80 -7.56
C GLU A 152 11.71 10.73 -8.49
N ALA A 153 11.68 11.03 -9.79
CA ALA A 153 11.31 10.06 -10.81
C ALA A 153 11.89 10.38 -12.20
N PRO A 154 12.67 9.46 -12.82
CA PRO A 154 13.10 9.55 -14.21
C PRO A 154 12.00 9.93 -15.20
N VAL A 155 10.82 9.30 -15.07
CA VAL A 155 9.67 9.49 -15.95
C VAL A 155 8.40 9.66 -15.13
N VAL A 156 7.72 10.79 -15.31
CA VAL A 156 6.42 11.05 -14.71
C VAL A 156 5.37 11.32 -15.79
N GLN A 157 4.27 10.56 -15.74
CA GLN A 157 3.07 10.77 -16.56
C GLN A 157 1.87 10.95 -15.63
N CYS A 158 1.30 12.16 -15.56
CA CYS A 158 0.24 12.45 -14.60
C CYS A 158 -0.93 13.19 -15.22
N ARG A 159 -2.14 12.81 -14.78
CA ARG A 159 -3.36 13.56 -15.01
C ARG A 159 -3.94 13.95 -13.65
N SER A 160 -3.83 15.20 -13.27
CA SER A 160 -4.34 15.64 -11.97
C SER A 160 -4.78 17.08 -11.92
N ASP A 161 -5.57 17.49 -10.94
CA ASP A 161 -5.92 18.90 -10.79
C ASP A 161 -4.68 19.70 -10.33
N ALA A 162 -3.96 19.18 -9.33
CA ALA A 162 -2.70 19.72 -8.84
C ALA A 162 -1.56 18.71 -8.97
N PHE A 163 -0.42 19.16 -9.47
CA PHE A 163 0.74 18.31 -9.72
C PHE A 163 2.05 18.95 -9.26
N TRP A 164 2.86 18.22 -8.49
CA TRP A 164 4.11 18.70 -7.92
C TRP A 164 5.23 17.69 -8.17
N VAL A 165 6.32 18.15 -8.78
CA VAL A 165 7.54 17.35 -8.99
C VAL A 165 8.75 18.14 -8.52
N MET A 166 9.57 17.51 -7.69
CA MET A 166 10.89 18.06 -7.36
C MET A 166 11.87 17.74 -8.50
N GLU A 167 12.18 16.47 -8.76
CA GLU A 167 13.20 16.10 -9.73
C GLU A 167 12.69 15.03 -10.70
N ALA A 168 12.65 15.38 -11.99
CA ALA A 168 12.32 14.42 -13.04
C ALA A 168 12.91 14.80 -14.40
N PRO A 169 13.79 13.97 -15.00
CA PRO A 169 14.25 14.12 -16.38
C PRO A 169 13.13 14.37 -17.40
N VAL A 170 12.02 13.63 -17.29
CA VAL A 170 10.88 13.71 -18.23
C VAL A 170 9.57 13.80 -17.46
N VAL A 171 8.84 14.89 -17.68
CA VAL A 171 7.50 15.13 -17.13
C VAL A 171 6.51 15.30 -18.28
N GLN A 172 5.47 14.46 -18.30
CA GLN A 172 4.29 14.64 -19.14
C GLN A 172 3.08 14.80 -18.23
N CYS A 173 2.39 15.94 -18.32
CA CYS A 173 1.26 16.19 -17.43
C CYS A 173 0.04 16.81 -18.12
N THR A 174 -1.15 16.49 -17.63
CA THR A 174 -2.39 17.21 -17.93
C THR A 174 -2.99 17.64 -16.61
N SER A 175 -2.98 18.93 -16.31
CA SER A 175 -3.45 19.42 -15.01
C SER A 175 -4.05 20.80 -15.02
N ASP A 176 -4.77 21.20 -13.97
CA ASP A 176 -5.16 22.59 -13.79
C ASP A 176 -3.94 23.41 -13.34
N ALA A 177 -3.16 22.87 -12.40
CA ALA A 177 -1.92 23.47 -11.91
C ALA A 177 -0.76 22.47 -11.86
N CYS A 178 0.41 22.88 -12.35
CA CYS A 178 1.66 22.12 -12.19
C CYS A 178 2.80 22.96 -11.61
N TRP A 179 3.63 22.32 -10.78
CA TRP A 179 4.87 22.83 -10.24
C TRP A 179 5.98 21.81 -10.47
N VAL A 180 7.03 22.20 -11.19
CA VAL A 180 8.17 21.35 -11.53
C VAL A 180 9.44 22.11 -11.16
N MET A 181 10.27 21.56 -10.27
CA MET A 181 11.47 22.25 -9.78
C MET A 181 12.71 21.99 -10.64
N GLU A 182 12.91 20.76 -11.10
CA GLU A 182 14.04 20.37 -11.93
C GLU A 182 13.62 19.32 -12.96
N ALA A 183 13.42 19.76 -14.21
CA ALA A 183 13.10 18.85 -15.31
C ALA A 183 13.59 19.39 -16.67
N PRO A 184 14.55 18.72 -17.34
CA PRO A 184 15.01 19.11 -18.68
C PRO A 184 13.96 18.88 -19.78
N GLY A 185 13.00 17.98 -19.57
CA GLY A 185 11.93 17.70 -20.53
C GLY A 185 10.55 17.80 -19.91
N VAL A 186 9.87 18.94 -20.07
CA VAL A 186 8.50 19.14 -19.59
C VAL A 186 7.53 19.30 -20.77
N GLN A 187 6.51 18.45 -20.81
CA GLN A 187 5.37 18.55 -21.73
C GLN A 187 4.08 18.54 -20.92
N CYS A 188 3.59 19.73 -20.57
CA CYS A 188 2.37 19.88 -19.77
C CYS A 188 1.28 20.61 -20.54
N THR A 189 0.05 20.11 -20.43
CA THR A 189 -1.17 20.80 -20.84
C THR A 189 -1.86 21.25 -19.57
N SER A 190 -1.70 22.53 -19.21
CA SER A 190 -2.31 23.07 -18.00
C SER A 190 -2.75 24.52 -18.09
N ASP A 191 -3.66 24.89 -17.19
CA ASP A 191 -4.11 26.28 -17.02
C ASP A 191 -3.03 27.13 -16.36
N ALA A 192 -2.29 26.57 -15.41
CA ALA A 192 -1.11 27.16 -14.79
C ALA A 192 0.04 26.15 -14.68
N CYS A 193 1.25 26.53 -15.09
CA CYS A 193 2.45 25.74 -14.84
C CYS A 193 3.64 26.59 -14.41
N TRP A 194 4.30 26.15 -13.35
CA TRP A 194 5.51 26.76 -12.81
C TRP A 194 6.66 25.78 -13.00
N VAL A 195 7.59 26.10 -13.89
CA VAL A 195 8.83 25.33 -14.08
C VAL A 195 9.97 26.18 -13.59
N MET A 196 10.66 25.72 -12.55
CA MET A 196 11.98 26.19 -12.22
C MET A 196 12.98 25.24 -12.88
N GLU A 197 14.11 25.76 -13.32
CA GLU A 197 15.22 24.95 -13.81
C GLU A 197 16.41 25.32 -12.94
N ALA A 198 17.14 24.34 -12.42
CA ALA A 198 18.46 24.58 -11.88
C ALA A 198 19.35 25.19 -13.00
N PRO A 199 20.14 26.23 -12.72
CA PRO A 199 21.11 26.71 -13.70
C PRO A 199 22.07 25.56 -14.04
N ALA A 200 22.14 25.20 -15.32
CA ALA A 200 23.12 24.24 -15.82
C ALA A 200 24.52 24.66 -15.33
N VAL A 201 25.16 23.82 -14.51
CA VAL A 201 26.58 23.95 -14.14
C VAL A 201 27.44 23.33 -15.22
#